data_AF-A0A315TLW6-F1
#
_entry.id   AF-A0A315TLW6-F1
#
_cell.length_a   1.000
_cell.length_b   1.000
_cell.length_c   1.000
_cell.angle_alpha   90.00
_cell.angle_beta   90.00
_cell.angle_gamma   90.00
#
_symmetry.space_group_name_H-M   'P 1'
#
loop_
_entity.id
_entity.type
_entity.pdbx_description
1 polymer ?
#
loop_
_entity_poly.entity_id
_entity_poly.type
_entity_poly.pdbx_seq_one_letter_code
_entity_poly.pdbx_strand_id
1 'polypeptide(L)' 'MVRKELRLHADQADELTVLASKVQRARREKGERITDNTLIRVAVDLLLERQKELVGSTEDELRVALGLTPRA' A
#
# COMPACT_ATOMS: atom_id res chain seq x y z
N MET A 1 -14.43 -8.47 -6.51
CA MET A 1 -13.01 -8.11 -6.75
C MET A 1 -12.49 -8.94 -7.92
N VAL A 2 -11.58 -8.38 -8.71
CA VAL A 2 -10.89 -9.10 -9.79
C VAL A 2 -9.51 -9.54 -9.28
N ARG A 3 -9.06 -10.75 -9.63
CA ARG A 3 -7.74 -11.26 -9.25
C ARG A 3 -6.67 -10.64 -10.13
N LYS A 4 -5.66 -10.02 -9.51
CA LYS A 4 -4.45 -9.52 -10.14
C LYS A 4 -3.25 -10.05 -9.37
N GLU A 5 -2.28 -10.62 -10.07
CA GLU A 5 -1.02 -11.06 -9.46
C GLU A 5 -0.06 -9.88 -9.37
N LEU A 6 0.51 -9.68 -8.17
CA LEU A 6 1.41 -8.57 -7.86
C LEU A 6 2.64 -9.14 -7.16
N ARG A 7 3.81 -8.57 -7.46
CA ARG A 7 5.05 -8.85 -6.72
C ARG A 7 5.27 -7.70 -5.74
N LEU A 8 5.53 -8.05 -4.49
CA LEU A 8 5.90 -7.12 -3.43
C LEU A 8 7.30 -7.48 -2.97
N HIS A 9 8.05 -6.49 -2.48
CA HIS A 9 9.26 -6.78 -1.74
C HIS A 9 8.92 -7.53 -0.44
N ALA A 10 9.85 -8.34 0.07
CA ALA A 10 9.62 -9.16 1.25
C ALA A 10 9.26 -8.31 2.48
N ASP A 11 9.97 -7.20 2.68
CA ASP A 11 9.69 -6.23 3.74
C ASP A 11 8.29 -5.62 3.63
N GLN A 12 7.82 -5.30 2.42
CA GLN A 12 6.47 -4.81 2.21
C GLN A 12 5.40 -5.83 2.62
N ALA A 13 5.60 -7.11 2.29
CA ALA A 13 4.65 -8.16 2.64
C ALA A 13 4.57 -8.36 4.17
N ASP A 14 5.72 -8.34 4.84
CA ASP A 14 5.80 -8.46 6.30
C ASP A 14 5.18 -7.24 7.00
N GLU A 15 5.52 -6.03 6.56
CA GLU A 15 4.98 -4.79 7.12
C GLU A 15 3.47 -4.65 6.90
N LEU A 16 2.95 -5.07 5.74
CA LEU A 16 1.51 -5.08 5.47
C LEU A 16 0.77 -6.00 6.45
N THR A 17 1.31 -7.19 6.72
CA THR A 17 0.71 -8.14 7.67
C THR A 17 0.65 -7.57 9.08
N VAL A 18 1.74 -6.93 9.52
CA VAL A 18 1.83 -6.26 10.83
C VAL A 18 0.84 -5.10 10.90
N LEU A 19 0.79 -4.25 9.86
CA LEU A 19 -0.09 -3.10 9.80
C LEU A 19 -1.57 -3.53 9.81
N ALA A 20 -1.94 -4.53 9.02
CA ALA A 20 -3.31 -5.05 8.98
C ALA A 20 -3.75 -5.54 10.38
N SER A 21 -2.87 -6.26 11.08
CA SER A 21 -3.12 -6.71 12.45
C SER A 21 -3.26 -5.54 13.44
N LYS A 22 -2.40 -4.52 13.33
CA LYS A 22 -2.45 -3.33 14.18
C LYS A 22 -3.75 -2.56 13.97
N VAL A 23 -4.13 -2.31 12.72
CA VAL A 23 -5.38 -1.60 12.38
C VAL A 23 -6.59 -2.43 12.82
N GLN A 24 -6.58 -3.75 12.60
CA GLN A 24 -7.65 -4.64 13.07
C GLN A 24 -7.86 -4.56 14.59
N ARG A 25 -6.78 -4.50 15.38
CA ARG A 25 -6.84 -4.43 16.85
C ARG A 25 -7.25 -3.04 17.36
N ALA A 26 -6.90 -1.98 16.65
CA ALA A 26 -7.20 -0.61 17.05
C ALA A 26 -8.68 -0.22 16.88
N ARG A 27 -9.48 -1.04 16.19
CA ARG A 27 -10.88 -0.68 15.90
C ARG A 27 -11.76 -0.84 17.12
N ARG A 28 -12.67 0.12 17.31
CA ARG A 28 -13.64 0.13 18.42
C ARG A 28 -14.84 -0.78 18.15
N GLU A 29 -15.20 -0.96 16.88
CA GLU A 29 -16.37 -1.72 16.46
C GLU A 29 -15.97 -2.95 15.63
N LYS A 30 -16.76 -4.01 15.77
CA LYS A 30 -16.63 -5.21 14.95
C LYS A 30 -17.28 -4.96 13.59
N GLY A 31 -16.56 -5.26 12.52
CA GLY A 31 -17.00 -5.10 11.13
C GLY A 31 -16.17 -5.95 10.18
N GLU A 32 -16.04 -5.53 8.91
CA GLU A 32 -15.24 -6.23 7.90
C GLU A 32 -13.79 -6.44 8.38
N ARG A 33 -13.30 -7.67 8.24
CA ARG A 33 -11.91 -8.03 8.54
C ARG A 33 -10.96 -7.24 7.64
N ILE A 34 -10.00 -6.54 8.24
CA ILE A 34 -8.89 -5.91 7.49
C ILE A 34 -7.82 -6.98 7.29
N THR A 35 -7.36 -7.02 6.06
CA THR A 35 -6.34 -7.93 5.54
C THR A 35 -5.37 -7.11 4.70
N ASP A 36 -4.27 -7.72 4.28
CA ASP A 36 -3.29 -7.10 3.38
C ASP A 36 -3.97 -6.63 2.09
N ASN A 37 -4.89 -7.44 1.53
CA ASN A 37 -5.69 -7.05 0.36
C ASN A 37 -6.56 -5.81 0.61
N THR A 38 -6.97 -5.55 1.85
CA THR A 38 -7.71 -4.33 2.18
C THR A 38 -6.79 -3.12 2.16
N LEU A 39 -5.59 -3.24 2.72
CA LEU A 39 -4.60 -2.17 2.70
C LEU A 39 -4.04 -1.92 1.29
N ILE A 40 -3.82 -2.96 0.49
CA ILE A 40 -3.39 -2.84 -0.91
C ILE A 40 -4.44 -2.08 -1.73
N ARG A 41 -5.74 -2.38 -1.56
CA ARG A 41 -6.81 -1.63 -2.23
C ARG A 41 -6.76 -0.15 -1.85
N VAL A 42 -6.67 0.17 -0.56
CA VAL A 42 -6.56 1.56 -0.08
C VAL A 42 -5.31 2.25 -0.63
N ALA A 43 -4.17 1.57 -0.66
CA ALA A 43 -2.92 2.11 -1.21
C ALA A 43 -3.02 2.39 -2.72
N VAL A 44 -3.71 1.52 -3.47
CA VAL A 44 -4.00 1.74 -4.89
C VAL A 44 -4.90 2.95 -5.10
N ASP A 45 -5.97 3.08 -4.31
CA ASP A 45 -6.87 4.24 -4.40
C ASP A 45 -6.11 5.54 -4.10
N LEU A 46 -5.29 5.57 -3.04
CA LEU A 46 -4.43 6.71 -2.71
C LEU A 46 -3.45 7.07 -3.84
N LEU A 47 -2.85 6.05 -4.48
CA LEU A 47 -1.93 6.27 -5.61
C LEU A 47 -2.66 6.90 -6.81
N LEU A 48 -3.88 6.44 -7.10
CA LEU A 48 -4.70 6.97 -8.19
C LEU A 48 -5.19 8.40 -7.91
N GLU A 49 -5.52 8.72 -6.65
CA GLU A 49 -5.85 10.09 -6.25
C GLU A 49 -4.67 11.06 -6.48
N ARG A 50 -3.44 10.59 -6.21
CA ARG A 50 -2.21 11.36 -6.38
C ARG A 50 -1.54 11.19 -7.74
N GLN A 51 -2.23 10.65 -8.75
CA GLN A 51 -1.65 10.33 -10.05
C GLN A 51 -0.96 11.51 -10.76
N LYS A 52 -1.39 12.75 -10.50
CA LYS A 52 -0.81 13.96 -11.09
C LYS A 52 0.58 14.29 -10.54
N GLU A 53 0.92 13.74 -9.38
CA GLU A 53 2.23 13.91 -8.74
C GLU A 53 3.25 12.89 -9.26
N LEU A 54 2.80 11.84 -9.98
CA LEU A 54 3.68 10.80 -10.52
C LEU A 54 4.47 11.32 -11.71
N VAL A 55 5.68 11.80 -11.44
CA VAL A 55 6.64 12.27 -12.44
C VAL A 55 7.91 11.41 -12.33
N GLY A 56 8.36 10.88 -13.46
CA GLY A 56 9.55 10.01 -13.51
C GLY A 56 9.37 8.82 -14.44
N SER A 57 10.43 8.03 -14.55
CA SER A 57 10.57 6.86 -15.42
C SER A 57 11.03 5.60 -14.68
N THR A 58 11.48 5.72 -13.43
CA THR A 58 11.89 4.62 -12.57
C THR A 58 11.04 4.55 -11.30
N GLU A 59 11.03 3.39 -10.63
CA GLU A 59 10.33 3.26 -9.34
C GLU A 59 10.84 4.28 -8.32
N ASP A 60 12.16 4.48 -8.24
CA ASP A 60 12.76 5.45 -7.32
C ASP A 60 12.34 6.89 -7.63
N GLU A 61 12.29 7.29 -8.89
CA GLU A 61 11.81 8.61 -9.29
C GLU A 61 10.34 8.81 -8.89
N LEU A 62 9.49 7.79 -9.12
CA LEU A 62 8.08 7.84 -8.71
C LEU A 62 7.93 7.90 -7.18
N ARG A 63 8.78 7.17 -6.43
CA ARG A 63 8.81 7.22 -4.96
C ARG A 63 9.18 8.62 -4.48
N VAL A 64 10.25 9.20 -5.02
CA VAL A 64 10.70 10.56 -4.68
C VAL A 64 9.62 11.59 -5.01
N ALA A 65 8.96 11.47 -6.15
CA ALA A 65 7.88 12.37 -6.54
C ALA A 65 6.70 12.36 -5.54
N LEU A 66 6.43 11.22 -4.90
CA LEU A 66 5.42 11.10 -3.84
C LEU A 66 5.92 11.47 -2.43
N GLY A 67 7.19 11.87 -2.30
CA GLY A 67 7.83 12.19 -1.01
C GLY A 67 8.32 10.97 -0.23
N LEU A 68 8.48 9.82 -0.89
CA LEU A 68 9.00 8.59 -0.29
C LEU A 68 10.51 8.48 -0.52
N THR A 69 11.21 7.74 0.36
CA THR A 69 12.62 7.41 0.15
C THR A 69 12.78 6.40 -0.99
N PRO A 70 13.80 6.53 -1.86
CA PRO A 70 14.18 5.50 -2.85
C PRO A 70 14.36 4.12 -2.22
N ARG A 71 14.09 3.07 -3.00
CA ARG A 71 14.42 1.67 -2.69
C ARG A 71 15.72 1.33 -3.42
N ALA A 72 16.85 1.58 -2.76
CA ALA A 72 18.17 1.19 -3.25
C ALA A 72 18.31 -0.33 -3.42
#